data_AF-A0A5J9VQQ6-F1
#
_entry.id   AF-A0A5J9VQQ6-F1
#
_cell.length_a   1.000
_cell.length_b   1.000
_cell.length_c   1.000
_cell.angle_alpha   90.00
_cell.angle_beta   90.00
_cell.angle_gamma   90.00
#
_symmetry.space_group_name_H-M   'P 1'
#
loop_
_entity.id
_entity.type
_entity.pdbx_description
1 polymer ?
#
loop_
_entity_poly.entity_id
_entity_poly.type
_entity_poly.pdbx_seq_one_letter_code
_entity_poly.pdbx_strand_id
1 'polypeptide(L)'
;MTCRKCGSEVPHDFQSDRSLLRDARWGWETIVPGDHERIPAGILGLLCRRHFPGMVPLSDGGQEPALTWAHYKRVADVPDEDGRDFRTVADRVVGELWDFFRVEPEWRDRAVRRAYDACPKLITDMHYEARVQAVRTYYAKKLGRK
;
A
#
# COMPACT_ATOMS: atom_id res chain seq x y z
N MET A 1 -8.63 -27.59 -10.81
CA MET A 1 -7.91 -28.15 -9.63
C MET A 1 -8.80 -27.96 -8.41
N THR A 2 -8.93 -28.93 -7.49
CA THR A 2 -9.83 -28.81 -6.32
C THR A 2 -9.08 -28.24 -5.10
N CYS A 3 -9.72 -27.36 -4.33
CA CYS A 3 -9.15 -26.82 -3.10
C CYS A 3 -9.00 -27.94 -2.05
N ARG A 4 -7.77 -28.25 -1.61
CA ARG A 4 -7.50 -29.34 -0.64
C ARG A 4 -8.16 -29.16 0.74
N LYS A 5 -8.65 -27.96 1.09
CA LYS A 5 -9.35 -27.71 2.35
C LYS A 5 -10.87 -27.89 2.27
N CYS A 6 -11.50 -27.56 1.15
CA CYS A 6 -12.97 -27.55 1.03
C CYS A 6 -13.52 -28.38 -0.14
N GLY A 7 -12.66 -29.00 -0.95
CA GLY A 7 -13.05 -29.90 -2.04
C GLY A 7 -13.70 -29.22 -3.25
N SER A 8 -13.89 -27.90 -3.24
CA SER A 8 -14.53 -27.18 -4.35
C SER A 8 -13.63 -27.15 -5.59
N GLU A 9 -14.25 -27.34 -6.76
CA GLU A 9 -13.60 -27.20 -8.07
C GLU A 9 -13.27 -25.74 -8.33
N VAL A 10 -11.98 -25.45 -8.51
CA VAL A 10 -11.50 -24.12 -8.88
C VAL A 10 -11.46 -24.03 -10.41
N PRO A 11 -12.20 -23.10 -11.05
CA PRO A 11 -12.25 -22.96 -12.50
C PRO A 11 -10.86 -22.78 -13.13
N HIS A 12 -10.71 -23.27 -14.36
CA HIS A 12 -9.41 -23.39 -15.04
C HIS A 12 -8.82 -22.05 -15.54
N ASP A 13 -9.59 -20.95 -15.47
CA ASP A 13 -9.16 -19.58 -15.77
C ASP A 13 -8.38 -18.90 -14.61
N PHE A 14 -8.12 -19.65 -13.53
CA PHE A 14 -7.63 -19.14 -12.27
C PHE A 14 -6.11 -19.35 -12.08
N GLN A 15 -5.34 -19.38 -13.16
CA GLN A 15 -3.88 -19.21 -13.10
C GLN A 15 -3.58 -17.73 -12.86
N SER A 16 -3.62 -17.32 -11.60
CA SER A 16 -3.07 -16.05 -11.18
C SER A 16 -2.15 -16.36 -10.01
N ASP A 17 -0.86 -16.13 -10.21
CA ASP A 17 0.24 -16.25 -9.24
C ASP A 17 0.07 -15.33 -8.00
N ARG A 18 -1.05 -14.60 -7.92
CA ARG A 18 -1.41 -13.68 -6.83
C ARG A 18 -2.04 -14.43 -5.66
N SER A 19 -1.67 -14.00 -4.45
CA SER A 19 -2.25 -14.52 -3.21
C SER A 19 -3.74 -14.14 -3.09
N LEU A 20 -4.59 -15.10 -2.69
CA LEU A 20 -6.00 -14.84 -2.37
C LEU A 20 -6.14 -14.45 -0.92
N LEU A 21 -6.67 -13.25 -0.68
CA LEU A 21 -6.92 -12.71 0.64
C LEU A 21 -8.41 -12.78 1.00
N ARG A 22 -8.67 -13.00 2.28
CA ARG A 22 -9.97 -12.72 2.91
C ARG A 22 -9.81 -11.74 4.05
N ASP A 23 -10.86 -10.97 4.27
CA ASP A 23 -10.92 -10.06 5.39
C ASP A 23 -11.10 -10.83 6.72
N ALA A 24 -10.15 -10.66 7.63
CA ALA A 24 -10.16 -11.28 8.95
C ALA A 24 -10.36 -10.22 10.05
N ARG A 25 -10.63 -10.68 11.28
CA ARG A 25 -10.88 -9.80 12.42
C ARG A 25 -9.71 -8.83 12.70
N TRP A 26 -8.48 -9.28 12.51
CA TRP A 26 -7.26 -8.54 12.84
C TRP A 26 -6.39 -8.18 11.63
N GLY A 27 -6.94 -8.22 10.41
CA GLY A 27 -6.18 -7.91 9.20
C GLY A 27 -6.63 -8.74 8.00
N TRP A 28 -5.68 -9.14 7.16
CA TRP A 28 -5.93 -10.03 6.02
C TRP A 28 -5.43 -11.44 6.34
N GLU A 29 -6.21 -12.44 5.92
CA GLU A 29 -5.83 -13.85 5.96
C GLU A 29 -5.58 -14.33 4.53
N THR A 30 -4.44 -14.97 4.29
CA THR A 30 -4.13 -15.61 3.01
C THR A 30 -4.82 -16.98 2.95
N ILE A 31 -5.82 -17.11 2.09
CA ILE A 31 -6.53 -18.38 1.86
C ILE A 31 -5.72 -19.26 0.89
N VAL A 32 -5.24 -18.65 -0.19
CA VAL A 32 -4.43 -19.32 -1.22
C VAL A 32 -3.11 -18.55 -1.33
N PRO A 33 -1.96 -19.18 -1.02
CA PRO A 33 -0.67 -18.55 -1.22
C PRO A 33 -0.41 -18.35 -2.72
N GLY A 34 0.17 -17.20 -3.06
CA GLY A 34 0.75 -16.91 -4.38
C GLY A 34 2.26 -16.79 -4.31
N ASP A 35 2.86 -16.15 -5.30
CA ASP A 35 4.31 -16.12 -5.56
C ASP A 35 5.12 -15.16 -4.69
N HIS A 36 4.47 -14.39 -3.80
CA HIS A 36 5.16 -13.46 -2.92
C HIS A 36 4.83 -13.72 -1.44
N GLU A 37 5.86 -13.67 -0.60
CA GLU A 37 5.75 -13.88 0.85
C GLU A 37 5.34 -12.62 1.63
N ARG A 38 5.36 -11.46 0.95
CA ARG A 38 5.08 -10.17 1.60
C ARG A 38 3.61 -10.03 1.95
N ILE A 39 3.35 -9.57 3.17
CA ILE A 39 2.00 -9.25 3.65
C ILE A 39 1.48 -7.93 3.02
N PRO A 40 0.15 -7.75 2.89
CA PRO A 40 -0.42 -6.57 2.21
C PRO A 40 0.00 -5.24 2.81
N ALA A 41 0.06 -5.13 4.15
CA ALA A 41 0.51 -3.92 4.83
C ALA A 41 1.97 -3.55 4.48
N GLY A 42 2.83 -4.55 4.29
CA GLY A 42 4.23 -4.34 3.89
C GLY A 42 4.34 -3.80 2.46
N ILE A 43 3.55 -4.35 1.54
CA ILE A 43 3.46 -3.83 0.15
C ILE A 43 2.87 -2.42 0.13
N LEU A 44 1.77 -2.17 0.85
CA LEU A 44 1.20 -0.83 0.98
C LEU A 44 2.21 0.19 1.48
N GLY A 45 3.00 -0.14 2.51
CA GLY A 45 4.03 0.75 3.02
C GLY A 45 5.10 1.09 1.97
N LEU A 46 5.45 0.13 1.10
CA LEU A 46 6.38 0.36 -0.02
C LEU A 46 5.75 1.21 -1.11
N LEU A 47 4.48 0.99 -1.44
CA LEU A 47 3.74 1.79 -2.42
C LEU A 47 3.58 3.24 -1.95
N CYS A 48 3.24 3.46 -0.67
CA CYS A 48 3.21 4.79 -0.07
C CYS A 48 4.54 5.52 -0.25
N ARG A 49 5.67 4.83 -0.06
CA ARG A 49 7.02 5.42 -0.22
C ARG A 49 7.37 5.67 -1.67
N ARG A 50 7.05 4.73 -2.57
CA ARG A 50 7.30 4.84 -4.02
C ARG A 50 6.57 6.02 -4.61
N HIS A 51 5.30 6.19 -4.25
CA HIS A 51 4.42 7.22 -4.78
C HIS A 51 4.35 8.45 -3.86
N PHE A 52 5.42 8.74 -3.12
CA PHE A 52 5.44 9.90 -2.25
C PHE A 52 5.21 11.20 -3.05
N PRO A 53 4.14 11.97 -2.78
CA PRO A 53 3.79 13.14 -3.60
C PRO A 53 4.80 14.29 -3.54
N GLY A 54 5.76 14.27 -2.61
CA GLY A 54 6.72 15.36 -2.46
C GLY A 54 6.13 16.55 -1.71
N MET A 55 6.25 17.73 -2.33
CA MET A 55 5.71 18.99 -1.81
C MET A 55 4.31 19.21 -2.37
N VAL A 56 3.36 19.53 -1.50
CA VAL A 56 1.95 19.69 -1.83
C VAL A 56 1.52 21.14 -1.58
N PRO A 57 0.81 21.77 -2.54
CA PRO A 57 0.33 23.13 -2.39
C PRO A 57 -0.69 23.26 -1.27
N LEU A 58 -0.53 24.31 -0.48
CA LEU A 58 -1.51 24.76 0.50
C LEU A 58 -2.42 25.83 -0.10
N SER A 59 -3.60 25.99 0.49
CA SER A 59 -4.61 26.96 0.03
C SER A 59 -4.17 28.41 0.17
N ASP A 60 -3.19 28.68 1.04
CA ASP A 60 -2.60 30.00 1.27
C ASP A 60 -1.42 30.33 0.32
N GLY A 61 -1.16 29.46 -0.66
CA GLY A 61 -0.05 29.60 -1.60
C GLY A 61 1.28 29.03 -1.08
N GLY A 62 1.30 28.49 0.13
CA GLY A 62 2.44 27.75 0.68
C GLY A 62 2.61 26.36 0.06
N GLN A 63 3.66 25.67 0.49
CA GLN A 63 3.93 24.27 0.17
C GLN A 63 4.32 23.54 1.44
N GLU A 64 3.84 22.31 1.62
CA GLU A 64 4.28 21.44 2.70
C GLU A 64 4.57 20.02 2.20
N PRO A 65 5.47 19.27 2.86
CA PRO A 65 5.69 17.89 2.50
C PRO A 65 4.41 17.04 2.67
N ALA A 66 4.26 16.00 1.84
CA ALA A 66 3.14 15.07 1.85
C ALA A 66 3.14 14.13 3.08
N LEU A 67 3.00 14.69 4.29
CA LEU A 67 3.12 13.94 5.55
C LEU A 67 1.85 13.19 5.96
N THR A 68 0.73 13.43 5.28
CA THR A 68 -0.57 12.86 5.66
C THR A 68 -1.23 12.11 4.51
N TRP A 69 -2.09 11.15 4.84
CA TRP A 69 -2.92 10.48 3.83
C TRP A 69 -3.87 11.44 3.11
N ALA A 70 -4.28 12.54 3.75
CA ALA A 70 -5.09 13.55 3.09
C ALA A 70 -4.36 14.22 1.92
N HIS A 71 -3.03 14.31 1.96
CA HIS A 71 -2.23 14.86 0.85
C HIS A 71 -2.26 13.92 -0.35
N TYR A 72 -2.13 12.60 -0.13
CA TYR A 72 -2.23 11.58 -1.18
C TYR A 72 -3.58 11.61 -1.90
N LYS A 73 -4.67 11.86 -1.16
CA LYS A 73 -6.03 11.97 -1.74
C LYS A 73 -6.28 13.24 -2.53
N ARG A 74 -5.47 14.30 -2.34
CA ARG A 74 -5.64 15.60 -3.00
C ARG A 74 -4.81 15.73 -4.27
N VAL A 75 -3.66 15.07 -4.30
CA VAL A 75 -2.72 15.16 -5.43
C VAL A 75 -3.24 14.25 -6.55
N ALA A 76 -3.41 14.83 -7.73
CA ALA A 76 -3.76 14.08 -8.93
C ALA A 76 -2.65 13.09 -9.27
N ASP A 77 -3.04 11.89 -9.70
CA ASP A 77 -2.06 10.92 -10.19
C ASP A 77 -1.52 11.34 -11.56
N VAL A 78 -0.28 10.94 -11.84
CA VAL A 78 0.31 11.05 -13.18
C VAL A 78 0.29 9.66 -13.81
N PRO A 79 -0.38 9.48 -14.96
CA PRO A 79 -0.50 8.18 -15.61
C PRO A 79 0.86 7.48 -15.75
N ASP A 80 0.88 6.18 -15.50
CA ASP A 80 2.07 5.35 -15.69
C ASP A 80 2.32 5.02 -17.16
N GLU A 81 3.42 4.31 -17.44
CA GLU A 81 3.74 3.84 -18.80
C GLU A 81 2.65 2.90 -19.36
N ASP A 82 1.91 2.23 -18.48
CA ASP A 82 0.76 1.38 -18.81
C ASP A 82 -0.52 2.19 -19.06
N GLY A 83 -0.48 3.51 -18.89
CA GLY A 83 -1.58 4.43 -19.15
C GLY A 83 -2.77 4.29 -18.18
N ARG A 84 -2.56 3.69 -17.00
CA ARG A 84 -3.63 3.54 -16.00
C ARG A 84 -3.95 4.88 -15.36
N ASP A 85 -5.24 5.23 -15.31
CA ASP A 85 -5.72 6.44 -14.66
C ASP A 85 -6.37 6.10 -13.32
N PHE A 86 -5.65 6.42 -12.24
CA PHE A 86 -6.14 6.25 -10.87
C PHE A 86 -6.78 7.52 -10.30
N ARG A 87 -6.79 8.65 -11.01
CA ARG A 87 -7.24 9.97 -10.54
C ARG A 87 -6.39 10.61 -9.44
N THR A 88 -6.10 9.90 -8.36
CA THR A 88 -5.29 10.41 -7.24
C THR A 88 -4.17 9.45 -6.85
N VAL A 89 -3.12 10.00 -6.22
CA VAL A 89 -2.00 9.18 -5.73
C VAL A 89 -2.46 8.15 -4.69
N ALA A 90 -3.46 8.50 -3.85
CA ALA A 90 -4.04 7.55 -2.90
C ALA A 90 -4.70 6.35 -3.60
N ASP A 91 -5.46 6.63 -4.65
CA ASP A 91 -6.16 5.61 -5.43
C ASP A 91 -5.16 4.71 -6.17
N ARG A 92 -4.03 5.27 -6.63
CA ARG A 92 -2.93 4.49 -7.22
C ARG A 92 -2.27 3.56 -6.22
N VAL A 93 -1.96 4.04 -5.02
CA VAL A 93 -1.36 3.21 -3.95
C VAL A 93 -2.25 2.01 -3.61
N VAL A 94 -3.56 2.21 -3.53
CA VAL A 94 -4.50 1.12 -3.25
C VAL A 94 -4.78 0.28 -4.50
N GLY A 95 -4.79 0.88 -5.69
CA GLY A 95 -4.99 0.21 -6.96
C GLY A 95 -3.88 -0.79 -7.28
N GLU A 96 -2.62 -0.34 -7.20
CA GLU A 96 -1.44 -1.17 -7.45
C GLU A 96 -1.27 -2.28 -6.41
N LEU A 97 -1.87 -2.18 -5.22
CA LEU A 97 -1.89 -3.30 -4.27
C LEU A 97 -2.51 -4.55 -4.92
N TRP A 98 -3.54 -4.38 -5.74
CA TRP A 98 -4.26 -5.48 -6.37
C TRP A 98 -3.52 -6.11 -7.55
N ASP A 99 -2.39 -5.54 -7.97
CA ASP A 99 -1.46 -6.21 -8.88
C ASP A 99 -0.76 -7.40 -8.19
N PHE A 100 -0.65 -7.37 -6.87
CA PHE A 100 -0.04 -8.43 -6.06
C PHE A 100 -1.07 -9.39 -5.47
N PHE A 101 -2.25 -8.90 -5.09
CA PHE A 101 -3.25 -9.69 -4.37
C PHE A 101 -4.58 -9.77 -5.11
N ARG A 102 -5.30 -10.87 -4.92
CA ARG A 102 -6.71 -11.00 -5.29
C ARG A 102 -7.58 -11.18 -4.05
N VAL A 103 -8.84 -10.81 -4.16
CA VAL A 103 -9.86 -10.91 -3.11
C VAL A 103 -11.11 -11.49 -3.75
N GLU A 104 -11.87 -12.31 -3.03
CA GLU A 104 -13.17 -12.80 -3.52
C GLU A 104 -14.09 -11.59 -3.79
N PRO A 105 -14.88 -11.58 -4.89
CA PRO A 105 -15.63 -10.40 -5.31
C PRO A 105 -16.53 -9.78 -4.23
N GLU A 106 -17.14 -10.62 -3.39
CA GLU A 106 -18.02 -10.21 -2.30
C GLU A 106 -17.29 -9.46 -1.17
N TRP A 107 -15.97 -9.60 -1.06
CA TRP A 107 -15.16 -8.93 -0.05
C TRP A 107 -14.38 -7.72 -0.60
N ARG A 108 -14.47 -7.45 -1.91
CA ARG A 108 -13.64 -6.46 -2.59
C ARG A 108 -13.73 -5.06 -1.98
N ASP A 109 -14.96 -4.55 -1.79
CA ASP A 109 -15.17 -3.20 -1.24
C ASP A 109 -14.63 -3.07 0.19
N ARG A 110 -14.79 -4.13 0.99
CA ARG A 110 -14.28 -4.17 2.36
C ARG A 110 -12.75 -4.19 2.39
N ALA A 111 -12.14 -4.97 1.49
CA ALA A 111 -10.69 -5.05 1.37
C ALA A 111 -10.08 -3.73 0.88
N VAL A 112 -10.72 -3.06 -0.08
CA VAL A 112 -10.35 -1.70 -0.51
C VAL A 112 -10.43 -0.74 0.66
N ARG A 113 -11.56 -0.69 1.38
CA ARG A 113 -11.71 0.18 2.56
C ARG A 113 -10.60 -0.07 3.59
N ARG A 114 -10.29 -1.33 3.89
CA ARG A 114 -9.20 -1.67 4.81
C ARG A 114 -7.84 -1.18 4.32
N ALA A 115 -7.56 -1.26 3.02
CA ALA A 115 -6.32 -0.74 2.46
C ALA A 115 -6.22 0.79 2.66
N TYR A 116 -7.30 1.53 2.41
CA TYR A 116 -7.36 2.97 2.73
C TYR A 116 -7.16 3.24 4.23
N ASP A 117 -7.80 2.46 5.10
CA ASP A 117 -7.73 2.66 6.55
C ASP A 117 -6.34 2.35 7.12
N ALA A 118 -5.56 1.49 6.47
CA ALA A 118 -4.19 1.17 6.87
C ALA A 118 -3.17 2.27 6.50
N CYS A 119 -3.40 2.97 5.39
CA CYS A 119 -2.43 3.93 4.83
C CYS A 119 -2.03 5.09 5.77
N PRO A 120 -2.94 5.74 6.52
CA PRO A 120 -2.59 6.80 7.46
C PRO A 120 -1.51 6.40 8.46
N LYS A 121 -1.63 5.19 9.05
CA LYS A 121 -0.64 4.67 9.99
C LYS A 121 0.69 4.40 9.30
N LEU A 122 0.67 3.75 8.14
CA LEU A 122 1.88 3.42 7.38
C LEU A 122 2.68 4.67 6.99
N ILE A 123 1.99 5.74 6.59
CA ILE A 123 2.63 7.03 6.26
C ILE A 123 3.23 7.67 7.51
N THR A 124 2.51 7.64 8.63
CA THR A 124 2.98 8.20 9.90
C THR A 124 4.23 7.47 10.38
N ASP A 125 4.20 6.13 10.37
CA ASP A 125 5.33 5.28 10.77
C ASP A 125 6.52 5.49 9.82
N MET A 126 6.28 5.62 8.50
CA MET A 126 7.33 5.92 7.52
C MET A 126 8.06 7.24 7.83
N HIS A 127 7.33 8.33 8.09
CA HIS A 127 7.93 9.63 8.37
C HIS A 127 8.59 9.68 9.75
N TYR A 128 8.04 8.96 10.73
CA TYR A 128 8.67 8.78 12.03
C TYR A 128 10.05 8.10 11.89
N GLU A 129 10.11 6.99 11.17
CA GLU A 129 11.37 6.28 10.93
C GLU A 129 12.39 7.13 10.16
N ALA A 130 11.95 7.88 9.15
CA ALA A 130 12.82 8.80 8.41
C ALA A 130 13.46 9.84 9.34
N ARG A 131 12.69 10.40 10.29
CA ARG A 131 13.20 11.35 11.29
C ARG A 131 14.22 10.69 12.23
N VAL A 132 13.91 9.50 12.74
CA VAL A 132 14.83 8.74 13.60
C VAL A 132 16.16 8.47 12.88
N GLN A 133 16.11 8.04 11.61
CA GLN A 133 17.30 7.78 10.80
C GLN A 133 18.10 9.06 10.51
N ALA A 134 17.43 10.19 10.25
CA ALA A 134 18.11 11.47 10.07
C ALA A 134 18.89 11.88 11.33
N VAL A 135 18.27 11.76 12.51
CA VAL A 135 18.92 12.05 13.80
C VAL A 135 20.12 11.12 14.02
N ARG A 136 19.95 9.80 13.88
CA ARG A 136 21.05 8.83 14.01
C ARG A 136 22.20 9.16 13.06
N THR A 137 21.88 9.47 11.81
CA THR A 137 22.87 9.85 10.79
C THR A 137 23.64 11.11 11.18
N TYR A 138 22.95 12.11 11.73
CA TYR A 138 23.59 13.34 12.22
C TYR A 138 24.57 13.04 13.35
N TYR A 139 24.15 12.31 14.39
CA TYR A 139 25.04 11.97 15.51
C TYR A 139 26.23 11.13 15.08
N ALA A 140 26.02 10.16 14.20
CA ALA A 140 27.09 9.32 13.67
C ALA A 140 28.11 10.14 12.86
N LYS A 141 27.66 11.06 12.00
CA LYS A 141 28.53 11.83 11.09
C LYS A 141 29.17 13.05 11.74
N LYS A 142 28.46 13.76 12.64
CA LYS A 142 28.90 15.05 13.19
C LYS A 142 29.48 14.95 14.59
N LEU A 143 29.12 13.93 15.37
CA LEU A 143 29.51 13.82 16.77
C LEU A 143 30.30 12.55 17.10
N GLY A 144 30.53 11.66 16.12
CA GLY A 144 31.35 10.45 16.28
C GLY A 144 30.79 9.44 17.29
N ARG A 145 29.55 9.62 17.74
CA ARG A 145 28.86 8.72 18.68
C ARG A 145 28.03 7.75 17.85
N LYS A 146 28.44 6.47 17.87
CA LYS A 146 27.70 5.34 17.28
C LYS A 146 26.66 4.83 18.28
#